data_AF-A0A926WCH2-F1
#
_entry.id   AF-A0A926WCH2-F1
#
_cell.length_a   1.000
_cell.length_b   1.000
_cell.length_c   1.000
_cell.angle_alpha   90.00
_cell.angle_beta   90.00
_cell.angle_gamma   90.00
#
_symmetry.space_group_name_H-M   'P 1'
#
loop_
_entity.id
_entity.type
_entity.pdbx_description
1 polymer ?
#
loop_
_entity_poly.entity_id
_entity_poly.type
_entity_poly.pdbx_seq_one_letter_code
_entity_poly.pdbx_strand_id
1 'polypeptide(L)' 'MQTKSCPHCGAEVDAAEQQLKRIYERIELPPVKVQVTRVERYGGTCPCCQQTYEAPVPAELEPGSPLATLLPAW' A
#
# COMPACT_ATOMS: atom_id res chain seq x y z
N MET A 1 -11.95 16.56 20.23
CA MET A 1 -11.87 16.81 21.67
C MET A 1 -12.04 18.31 21.92
N GLN A 2 -12.88 18.69 22.88
CA GLN A 2 -13.01 20.07 23.35
C GLN A 2 -11.93 20.38 24.39
N THR A 3 -11.55 21.64 24.53
CA THR A 3 -10.60 22.11 25.57
C THR A 3 -11.33 22.86 26.68
N LYS A 4 -10.77 22.89 27.90
CA LYS A 4 -11.32 23.69 29.02
C LYS A 4 -10.66 25.05 29.16
N SER A 5 -9.48 25.23 28.54
CA SER A 5 -8.71 26.47 28.62
C SER A 5 -8.13 26.83 27.26
N CYS A 6 -8.07 28.13 26.98
CA CYS A 6 -7.44 28.66 25.79
C CYS A 6 -5.92 28.39 25.83
N PRO A 7 -5.34 27.71 24.82
CA PRO A 7 -3.90 27.39 24.83
C PRO A 7 -2.99 28.62 24.67
N HIS A 8 -3.55 29.78 24.32
CA HIS A 8 -2.78 31.01 24.13
C HIS A 8 -2.69 31.88 25.39
N CYS A 9 -3.79 32.02 26.13
CA CYS A 9 -3.87 32.93 27.29
C CYS A 9 -4.31 32.27 28.59
N GLY A 10 -4.70 30.99 28.57
CA GLY A 10 -5.10 30.23 29.76
C GLY A 10 -6.52 30.50 30.26
N ALA A 11 -7.27 31.44 29.66
CA ALA A 11 -8.65 31.72 30.03
C ALA A 11 -9.54 30.48 29.87
N GLU A 12 -10.55 30.33 30.74
CA GLU A 12 -11.56 29.28 30.63
C GLU A 12 -12.39 29.47 29.36
N VAL A 13 -12.75 28.35 28.69
CA VAL A 13 -13.59 28.36 27.50
C VAL A 13 -14.71 27.34 27.63
N ASP A 14 -15.92 27.72 27.24
CA ASP A 14 -17.08 26.83 27.29
C ASP A 14 -16.99 25.77 26.17
N ALA A 15 -17.39 24.55 26.49
CA ALA A 15 -17.55 23.46 25.54
C ALA A 15 -18.67 23.73 24.52
N ALA A 16 -19.74 24.44 24.92
CA ALA A 16 -20.89 24.75 24.07
C ALA A 16 -20.58 25.78 22.97
N GLU A 17 -19.60 26.66 23.21
CA GLU A 17 -19.16 27.69 22.26
C GLU A 17 -18.12 27.17 21.26
N GLN A 18 -17.54 25.99 21.53
CA GLN A 18 -16.54 25.39 20.65
C GLN A 18 -17.16 24.76 19.40
N GLN A 19 -16.53 25.04 18.26
CA GLN A 19 -16.94 24.50 16.97
C GLN A 19 -16.02 23.35 16.55
N LEU A 20 -16.62 22.27 16.03
CA LEU A 20 -15.87 21.19 15.42
C LEU A 20 -15.08 21.70 14.20
N LYS A 21 -13.75 21.61 14.23
CA LYS A 21 -12.89 22.08 13.14
C LYS A 21 -12.52 20.98 12.13
N ARG A 22 -12.28 19.75 12.59
CA ARG A 22 -11.86 18.62 11.75
C ARG A 22 -12.35 17.30 12.35
N ILE A 23 -12.66 16.36 11.47
CA ILE A 23 -12.78 14.93 11.77
C ILE A 23 -11.74 14.24 10.89
N TYR A 24 -10.97 13.34 11.47
CA TYR A 24 -10.11 12.44 10.70
C TYR A 24 -10.05 11.09 11.39
N GLU A 25 -9.85 10.05 10.58
CA GLU A 25 -9.58 8.70 11.05
C GLU A 25 -8.10 8.42 10.87
N ARG A 26 -7.46 7.87 11.92
CA ARG A 26 -6.11 7.33 11.80
C ARG A 26 -6.24 5.82 11.63
N ILE A 27 -5.99 5.35 10.42
CA ILE A 27 -5.97 3.92 10.12
C ILE A 27 -4.53 3.43 10.29
N GLU A 28 -4.33 2.50 11.21
CA GLU A 28 -3.05 1.83 11.43
C GLU A 28 -3.18 0.38 10.97
N LEU A 29 -2.32 -0.03 10.05
CA LEU A 29 -2.21 -1.44 9.69
C LEU A 29 -1.46 -2.16 10.80
N PRO A 30 -1.97 -3.30 11.30
CA PRO A 30 -1.20 -4.13 12.21
C PRO A 30 0.06 -4.62 11.51
N PRO A 31 1.09 -5.07 12.24
CA PRO A 31 2.22 -5.75 11.63
C PRO A 31 1.74 -6.95 10.79
N VAL A 32 1.89 -6.86 9.47
CA VAL A 32 1.55 -7.95 8.54
C VAL A 32 2.83 -8.65 8.13
N LYS A 33 2.87 -9.99 8.23
CA LYS A 33 3.95 -10.78 7.68
C LYS A 33 3.78 -10.91 6.18
N VAL A 34 4.68 -10.30 5.41
CA VAL A 34 4.68 -10.43 3.95
C VAL A 34 5.13 -11.84 3.56
N GLN A 35 4.39 -12.47 2.65
CA GLN A 35 4.81 -13.69 1.97
C GLN A 35 5.30 -13.30 0.57
N VAL A 36 6.53 -13.67 0.23
CA VAL A 36 7.14 -13.37 -1.06
C VAL A 36 7.32 -14.67 -1.84
N THR A 37 6.74 -14.73 -3.03
CA THR A 37 6.94 -15.83 -3.98
C THR A 37 7.68 -15.28 -5.19
N ARG A 38 8.93 -15.73 -5.40
CA ARG A 38 9.72 -15.39 -6.59
C ARG A 38 9.48 -16.45 -7.66
N VAL A 39 9.14 -16.00 -8.86
CA VAL A 39 8.97 -16.86 -10.04
C VAL A 39 10.10 -16.53 -11.02
N GLU A 40 10.90 -17.52 -11.38
CA GLU A 40 11.95 -17.38 -12.38
C GLU A 40 11.54 -18.14 -13.63
N ARG A 41 11.52 -17.43 -14.77
CA ARG A 41 11.18 -18.00 -16.06
C ARG A 41 12.41 -17.91 -16.94
N TYR A 42 12.87 -19.08 -17.39
CA TYR A 42 14.01 -19.17 -18.29
C TYR A 42 13.51 -19.11 -19.73
N GLY A 43 14.27 -18.44 -20.57
CA GLY A 43 14.03 -18.39 -22.00
C GLY A 43 15.34 -18.47 -22.78
N GLY A 44 15.23 -18.53 -24.09
CA GLY A 44 16.40 -18.58 -24.96
C GLY A 44 16.01 -18.57 -26.43
N THR A 45 17.01 -18.77 -27.28
CA THR A 45 16.83 -18.90 -28.73
C THR A 45 17.15 -20.33 -29.14
N CYS A 46 16.24 -20.99 -29.84
CA CYS A 46 16.44 -22.36 -30.30
C CYS A 46 17.52 -22.40 -31.39
N PRO A 47 18.61 -23.18 -31.25
CA PRO A 47 19.65 -23.24 -32.27
C PRO A 47 19.19 -23.90 -33.57
N CYS A 48 18.11 -24.68 -33.54
CA CYS A 48 17.58 -25.38 -34.71
C CYS A 48 16.69 -24.49 -35.59
N CYS A 49 15.77 -23.72 -34.99
CA CYS A 49 14.78 -22.93 -35.73
C CYS A 49 14.92 -21.42 -35.51
N GLN A 50 15.86 -20.99 -34.68
CA GLN A 50 16.16 -19.58 -34.34
C GLN A 50 15.00 -18.82 -33.70
N GLN A 51 13.91 -19.50 -33.32
CA GLN A 51 12.81 -18.88 -32.58
C GLN A 51 13.20 -18.67 -31.12
N THR A 52 12.71 -17.58 -30.54
CA THR A 52 12.81 -17.33 -29.10
C THR A 52 11.71 -18.09 -28.36
N TYR A 53 12.01 -18.51 -27.13
CA TYR A 53 11.03 -19.15 -26.25
C TYR A 53 11.22 -18.67 -24.82
N GLU A 54 10.18 -18.85 -24.03
CA GLU A 54 10.17 -18.61 -22.60
C GLU A 54 9.39 -19.74 -21.93
N ALA A 55 9.85 -20.20 -20.76
CA ALA A 55 9.14 -21.19 -19.97
C ALA A 55 7.74 -20.66 -19.60
N PRO A 56 6.70 -21.51 -19.62
CA PRO A 56 5.35 -21.07 -19.28
C PRO A 56 5.27 -20.58 -17.82
N VAL A 57 4.31 -19.71 -17.52
CA VAL A 57 4.04 -19.30 -16.14
C VAL A 57 3.28 -20.45 -15.44
N PRO A 58 3.61 -20.80 -14.18
CA PRO A 58 2.77 -21.71 -13.39
C PRO A 58 1.39 -21.10 -13.17
N ALA A 59 0.32 -21.87 -13.37
CA ALA A 59 -1.07 -21.37 -13.37
C ALA A 59 -1.48 -20.67 -12.05
N GLU A 60 -0.97 -21.11 -10.90
CA GLU A 60 -1.23 -20.50 -9.60
C GLU A 60 -0.41 -19.22 -9.32
N LEU A 61 0.57 -18.93 -10.19
CA LEU A 61 1.52 -17.83 -10.07
C LEU A 61 1.53 -16.96 -11.33
N GLU A 62 0.43 -17.00 -12.09
CA GLU A 62 0.15 -16.06 -13.18
C GLU A 62 0.40 -14.62 -12.70
N PRO A 63 0.96 -13.73 -13.53
CA PRO A 63 1.32 -12.39 -13.09
C PRO A 63 0.06 -11.62 -12.68
N GLY A 64 -0.12 -11.43 -11.38
CA GLY A 64 -1.25 -10.72 -10.79
C GLY A 64 -0.99 -10.47 -9.32
N SER A 65 -0.31 -9.37 -9.00
CA SER A 65 -0.21 -8.93 -7.60
C SER A 65 -1.37 -8.00 -7.28
N PRO A 66 -2.07 -8.17 -6.15
CA PRO A 66 -3.10 -7.23 -5.70
C PRO A 66 -2.56 -5.82 -5.41
N LEU A 67 -1.24 -5.61 -5.40
CA LEU A 67 -0.57 -4.32 -5.17
C LEU A 67 0.22 -3.78 -6.38
N ALA A 68 0.36 -4.54 -7.47
CA ALA A 68 1.23 -4.16 -8.59
C ALA A 68 0.78 -2.89 -9.34
N THR A 69 -0.50 -2.53 -9.26
CA THR A 69 -1.01 -1.31 -9.93
C THR A 69 -0.59 -0.02 -9.22
N LEU A 70 -0.03 -0.07 -8.01
CA LEU A 70 0.26 1.11 -7.18
C LEU A 70 1.73 1.54 -7.17
N LEU A 71 2.62 0.84 -7.86
CA LEU A 71 4.03 1.24 -7.97
C LEU A 71 4.35 1.62 -9.42
N PRO A 72 4.83 2.85 -9.69
CA PRO A 72 5.44 3.14 -10.98
C PRO A 72 6.72 2.32 -11.12
N ALA A 73 7.01 1.86 -12.34
CA ALA A 73 8.20 1.08 -12.65
C ALA A 73 9.45 1.98 -12.60
N TRP A 74 10.01 2.22 -11.41
CA TRP A 74 11.39 2.64 -11.18
C TRP A 74 11.78 2.53 -9.70
#